data_AF-A0A922VR90-F1
#
_entry.id   AF-A0A922VR90-F1
#
_cell.length_a   1.000
_cell.length_b   1.000
_cell.length_c   1.000
_cell.angle_alpha   90.00
_cell.angle_beta   90.00
_cell.angle_gamma   90.00
#
_symmetry.space_group_name_H-M   'P 1'
#
loop_
_entity.id
_entity.type
_entity.pdbx_description
1 polymer ?
#
loop_
_entity_poly.entity_id
_entity_poly.type
_entity_poly.pdbx_seq_one_letter_code
_entity_poly.pdbx_strand_id
1 'polypeptide(L)' 'NPESPAVLGVRGIPALFMFKDGQVVSNKVGAAPKAALETWIKSAI' A
#
# COMPACT_ATOMS: atom_id res chain seq x y z
N ASN A 1 -4.17 -13.72 -6.24
CA ASN A 1 -3.94 -12.92 -7.46
C ASN A 1 -2.45 -12.82 -7.75
N PRO A 2 -1.87 -13.80 -8.48
CA PRO A 2 -0.45 -13.80 -8.83
C PRO A 2 -0.04 -12.66 -9.77
N GLU A 3 -0.97 -12.12 -10.58
CA GLU A 3 -0.72 -11.00 -11.50
C GLU A 3 -0.73 -9.61 -10.82
N SER A 4 -1.31 -9.51 -9.61
CA SER A 4 -1.48 -8.23 -8.92
C SER A 4 -0.18 -7.44 -8.70
N PRO A 5 0.96 -8.04 -8.33
CA PRO A 5 2.21 -7.31 -8.16
C PRO A 5 2.66 -6.59 -9.44
N ALA A 6 2.51 -7.22 -10.61
CA ALA A 6 2.86 -6.62 -11.89
C ALA A 6 1.90 -5.48 -12.26
N VAL A 7 0.59 -5.72 -12.12
CA VAL A 7 -0.46 -4.72 -12.41
C VAL A 7 -0.36 -3.49 -11.51
N LEU A 8 0.02 -3.68 -10.24
CA LEU A 8 0.18 -2.58 -9.26
C LEU A 8 1.58 -1.95 -9.29
N GLY A 9 2.47 -2.40 -10.18
CA GLY A 9 3.81 -1.83 -10.34
C GLY A 9 4.73 -2.05 -9.14
N VAL A 10 4.63 -3.19 -8.45
CA VAL A 10 5.49 -3.54 -7.31
C VAL A 10 6.96 -3.67 -7.76
N ARG A 11 7.83 -2.81 -7.23
CA ARG A 11 9.28 -2.79 -7.52
C ARG A 11 10.17 -3.14 -6.32
N GLY A 12 9.57 -3.39 -5.16
CA GLY A 12 10.25 -3.72 -3.92
C GLY A 12 9.27 -4.24 -2.87
N ILE A 13 9.78 -5.00 -1.89
CA ILE A 13 8.98 -5.66 -0.86
C ILE A 13 9.40 -5.21 0.55
N PRO A 14 8.48 -5.18 1.53
CA PRO A 14 7.02 -5.31 1.39
C PRO A 14 6.40 -4.10 0.68
N ALA A 15 5.30 -4.32 -0.05
CA ALA A 15 4.51 -3.27 -0.70
C ALA A 15 3.06 -3.30 -0.20
N LEU A 16 2.55 -2.15 0.21
CA LEU A 16 1.21 -1.96 0.74
C LEU A 16 0.41 -1.05 -0.19
N PHE A 17 -0.85 -1.39 -0.43
CA PHE A 17 -1.79 -0.63 -1.24
C PHE A 17 -3.10 -0.45 -0.47
N MET A 18 -3.62 0.76 -0.45
CA MET A 18 -4.92 1.08 0.13
C MET A 18 -5.95 1.25 -0.98
N PHE A 19 -7.06 0.52 -0.86
CA PHE A 19 -8.16 0.56 -1.81
C PHE A 19 -9.41 1.16 -1.16
N LYS A 20 -10.10 2.02 -1.90
CA LYS A 20 -11.43 2.56 -1.55
C LYS A 20 -12.29 2.50 -2.81
N ASP A 21 -13.48 1.91 -2.70
CA ASP A 21 -14.42 1.76 -3.83
C ASP A 21 -13.80 1.14 -5.09
N GLY A 22 -12.89 0.17 -4.91
CA GLY A 22 -12.20 -0.52 -6.00
C GLY A 22 -11.04 0.25 -6.64
N GLN A 23 -10.73 1.46 -6.16
CA GLN A 23 -9.63 2.29 -6.64
C GLN A 23 -8.49 2.38 -5.63
N VAL A 24 -7.24 2.47 -6.12
CA VAL A 24 -6.07 2.68 -5.26
C VAL A 24 -6.04 4.14 -4.81
N VAL A 25 -6.07 4.38 -3.50
CA VAL A 25 -6.02 5.73 -2.91
C VAL A 25 -4.68 6.04 -2.26
N SER A 26 -3.87 5.03 -1.93
CA SER A 26 -2.52 5.22 -1.41
C SER A 26 -1.65 3.98 -1.64
N ASN A 27 -0.34 4.17 -1.73
CA ASN A 27 0.64 3.09 -1.79
C ASN A 27 1.84 3.41 -0.88
N LYS A 28 2.50 2.36 -0.38
CA LYS A 28 3.71 2.44 0.43
C LYS A 28 4.63 1.27 0.13
N VAL A 29 5.91 1.55 -0.11
CA VAL A 29 6.95 0.52 -0.31
C VAL A 29 7.92 0.56 0.87
N GLY A 30 8.37 -0.62 1.30
CA GLY A 30 9.33 -0.81 2.38
C GLY A 30 8.68 -1.00 3.75
N ALA A 31 9.44 -1.61 4.65
CA ALA A 31 9.02 -1.81 6.04
C ALA A 31 8.93 -0.48 6.79
N ALA A 32 7.97 -0.36 7.69
CA ALA A 32 7.82 0.80 8.57
C ALA A 32 7.34 0.37 9.97
N PRO A 33 7.70 1.12 11.03
CA PRO A 33 7.19 0.86 12.37
C PRO A 33 5.66 1.01 12.45
N LYS A 34 5.05 0.34 13.43
CA LYS A 34 3.59 0.38 13.67
C LYS A 34 3.03 1.80 13.70
N ALA A 35 3.65 2.71 14.46
CA ALA A 35 3.18 4.10 14.56
C ALA A 35 3.18 4.83 13.19
N ALA A 36 4.17 4.57 12.33
CA ALA A 36 4.22 5.15 10.99
C ALA A 36 3.14 4.58 10.06
N LEU A 37 2.82 3.28 10.20
CA LEU A 37 1.74 2.64 9.46
C LEU A 37 0.36 3.17 9.91
N GLU A 38 0.15 3.34 11.22
CA GLU A 38 -1.08 3.92 11.76
C GLU A 38 -1.32 5.34 11.26
N THR A 39 -0.29 6.19 11.28
CA THR A 39 -0.35 7.55 10.75
C THR A 39 -0.66 7.54 9.25
N TRP A 40 0.02 6.69 8.48
CA TRP A 40 -0.21 6.56 7.04
C TRP A 40 -1.66 6.15 6.73
N ILE A 41 -2.20 5.18 7.46
CA ILE A 41 -3.60 4.76 7.30
C ILE A 41 -4.55 5.91 7.60
N LYS A 42 -4.35 6.64 8.70
CA LYS A 42 -5.21 7.77 9.08
C LYS A 42 -5.14 8.94 8.09
N SER A 43 -4.00 9.17 7.44
CA SER A 43 -3.85 10.23 6.43
C SER A 43 -4.57 9.95 5.10
N ALA A 44 -4.96 8.70 4.86
CA ALA A 44 -5.57 8.26 3.60
C ALA A 44 -7.09 8.03 3.70
N ILE A 45 -7.68 8.18 4.89
CA ILE A 45 -9.13 8.12 5.15
C ILE A 45 -9.79 9.45 4.79
#